data_AF-A0A7C9AUY5-F1
#
_entry.id   AF-A0A7C9AUY5-F1
#
_cell.length_a   1.000
_cell.length_b   1.000
_cell.length_c   1.000
_cell.angle_alpha   90.00
_cell.angle_beta   90.00
_cell.angle_gamma   90.00
#
_symmetry.space_group_name_H-M   'P 1'
#
loop_
_entity.id
_entity.type
_entity.pdbx_description
1 polymer ?
#
loop_
_entity_poly.entity_id
_entity_poly.type
_entity_poly.pdbx_seq_one_letter_code
_entity_poly.pdbx_strand_id
1 'polypeptide(L)'
;VHQFQRASVGWREKMIDVAEDSTFRFVLSPTPTPASVFLAKRCKWAAKEEIDKLIQIEVSPRAMELTESICKRIGSDGGGALIIDYGLDGVVSDSLQAIRKHKFV
;
A
#
# COMPACT_ATOMS: atom_id res chain seq x y z
N VAL A 1 3.02 -4.23 3.76
CA VAL A 1 2.15 -3.30 3.00
C VAL A 1 1.98 -2.04 3.83
N HIS A 2 1.95 -0.89 3.19
CA HIS A 2 1.68 0.41 3.82
C HIS A 2 0.24 0.80 3.49
N GLN A 3 -0.51 1.26 4.48
CA GLN A 3 -1.87 1.75 4.30
C GLN A 3 -1.88 3.27 4.45
N PHE A 4 -2.57 3.98 3.56
CA PHE A 4 -2.72 5.43 3.63
C PHE A 4 -4.20 5.81 3.59
N GLN A 5 -4.57 6.80 4.37
CA GLN A 5 -5.94 7.31 4.45
C GLN A 5 -5.97 8.80 4.10
N ARG A 6 -7.02 9.20 3.38
CA ARG A 6 -7.25 10.60 3.04
C ARG A 6 -7.65 11.39 4.29
N ALA A 7 -6.92 12.46 4.58
CA ALA A 7 -7.23 13.40 5.65
C ALA A 7 -7.70 14.75 5.08
N SER A 8 -7.97 15.72 5.95
CA SER A 8 -8.34 17.10 5.56
C SER A 8 -7.29 17.74 4.66
N VAL A 9 -6.01 17.41 4.84
CA VAL A 9 -4.90 17.87 4.01
C VAL A 9 -4.03 16.67 3.63
N GLY A 10 -4.25 16.16 2.42
CA GLY A 10 -3.45 15.11 1.79
C GLY A 10 -3.64 13.71 2.40
N TRP A 11 -2.77 12.79 1.99
CA TRP A 11 -2.73 11.42 2.50
C TRP A 11 -1.91 11.34 3.79
N ARG A 12 -2.39 10.56 4.75
CA ARG A 12 -1.68 10.22 6.00
C ARG A 12 -1.45 8.73 6.04
N GLU A 13 -0.30 8.33 6.57
CA GLU A 13 0.01 6.91 6.74
C GLU A 13 -0.73 6.38 7.97
N LYS A 14 -1.35 5.21 7.84
CA LYS A 14 -1.99 4.48 8.93
C LYS A 14 -0.92 3.63 9.62
N MET A 15 -0.71 3.92 10.90
CA MET A 15 0.36 3.38 11.73
C MET A 15 -0.21 2.60 12.91
N ILE A 16 0.63 1.82 13.58
CA ILE A 16 0.32 1.19 14.86
C ILE A 16 0.96 1.98 16.00
N ASP A 17 0.16 2.31 16.99
CA ASP A 17 0.55 3.00 18.22
C ASP A 17 0.22 2.14 19.45
N VAL A 18 0.80 2.48 20.59
CA VAL A 18 0.53 1.85 21.89
C VAL A 18 -0.39 2.77 22.69
N ALA A 19 -1.58 2.28 23.05
CA ALA A 19 -2.53 2.99 23.90
C ALA A 19 -2.08 2.99 25.37
N GLU A 20 -2.75 3.79 26.21
CA GLU A 20 -2.41 3.93 27.64
C GLU A 20 -2.53 2.60 28.41
N ASP A 21 -3.42 1.71 27.97
CA ASP A 21 -3.62 0.37 28.52
C ASP A 21 -2.63 -0.67 27.95
N SER A 22 -1.59 -0.24 27.24
CA SER A 22 -0.60 -1.09 26.55
C SER A 22 -1.16 -1.97 25.42
N THR A 23 -2.37 -1.68 24.93
CA THR A 23 -2.90 -2.33 23.73
C THR A 23 -2.44 -1.63 22.44
N PHE A 24 -2.45 -2.33 21.31
CA PHE A 24 -2.15 -1.73 20.01
C PHE A 24 -3.41 -1.09 19.41
N ARG A 25 -3.24 0.10 18.81
CA ARG A 25 -4.30 0.79 18.08
C ARG A 25 -3.81 1.33 16.75
N PHE A 26 -4.71 1.43 15.77
CA PHE A 26 -4.44 2.18 14.55
C PHE A 26 -4.50 3.68 14.81
N VAL A 27 -3.53 4.42 14.27
CA VAL A 27 -3.50 5.89 14.28
C VAL A 27 -3.10 6.41 12.90
N LEU A 28 -3.34 7.70 12.65
CA LEU A 28 -2.81 8.37 11.47
C LEU A 28 -1.55 9.16 11.84
N SER A 29 -0.54 9.11 10.97
CA SER A 29 0.65 9.93 11.10
C SER A 29 0.27 11.42 11.20
N PRO A 30 0.80 12.18 12.19
CA PRO A 30 0.43 13.59 12.37
C PRO A 30 0.93 14.48 11.23
N THR A 31 2.05 14.10 10.62
CA THR A 31 2.71 14.79 9.49
C THR A 31 2.93 13.81 8.34
N PRO A 32 3.16 14.29 7.10
CA PRO A 32 3.44 13.39 5.99
C PRO A 32 4.73 12.61 6.27
N THR A 33 4.67 11.29 6.18
CA THR A 33 5.85 10.42 6.28
C THR A 33 6.60 10.38 4.94
N PRO A 34 7.88 9.96 4.92
CA PRO A 34 8.61 9.74 3.68
C PRO A 34 7.86 8.82 2.70
N ALA A 35 7.18 7.78 3.22
CA ALA A 35 6.37 6.86 2.42
C ALA A 35 5.16 7.56 1.79
N SER A 36 4.46 8.43 2.53
CA SER A 36 3.32 9.20 2.00
C SER A 36 3.74 10.20 0.91
N VAL A 37 4.92 10.82 1.05
CA VAL A 37 5.49 11.72 0.03
C VAL A 37 5.88 10.94 -1.21
N PHE A 38 6.49 9.76 -1.04
CA PHE A 38 6.83 8.88 -2.15
C PHE A 38 5.57 8.42 -2.91
N LEU A 39 4.52 8.01 -2.18
CA LEU A 39 3.24 7.64 -2.75
C LEU A 39 2.67 8.75 -3.63
N ALA A 40 2.56 9.97 -3.09
CA ALA A 40 2.01 11.12 -3.81
C ALA A 40 2.75 11.41 -5.13
N LYS A 41 4.05 11.15 -5.21
CA LYS A 41 4.85 11.35 -6.42
C LYS A 41 4.71 10.21 -7.45
N ARG A 42 4.41 8.99 -7.01
CA ARG A 42 4.54 7.76 -7.81
C ARG A 42 3.21 7.06 -8.09
N CYS A 43 2.11 7.52 -7.52
CA CYS A 43 0.73 7.20 -7.95
C CYS A 43 0.39 7.79 -9.32
N LYS A 44 1.19 7.47 -10.34
CA LYS A 44 0.87 7.73 -11.76
C LYS A 44 0.22 6.53 -12.44
N TRP A 45 0.12 5.42 -11.73
CA TRP A 45 -0.38 4.14 -12.24
C TRP A 45 -1.91 4.02 -12.16
N ALA A 46 -2.58 4.86 -11.37
CA ALA A 46 -4.04 4.94 -11.28
C ALA A 46 -4.54 6.28 -11.83
N ALA A 47 -5.73 6.27 -12.43
CA ALA A 47 -6.35 7.49 -12.94
C ALA A 47 -6.67 8.46 -11.79
N LYS A 48 -6.56 9.76 -12.05
CA LYS A 48 -6.78 10.78 -11.01
C LYS A 48 -8.21 10.68 -10.43
N GLU A 49 -9.17 10.40 -11.30
CA GLU A 49 -10.59 10.24 -10.96
C GLU A 49 -10.86 9.00 -10.10
N GLU A 50 -10.02 7.97 -10.21
CA GLU A 50 -10.07 6.78 -9.36
C GLU A 50 -9.54 7.13 -7.97
N ILE A 51 -8.36 7.75 -7.90
CA ILE A 51 -7.73 8.16 -6.63
C ILE A 51 -8.61 9.15 -5.85
N ASP A 52 -9.26 10.09 -6.54
CA ASP A 52 -10.10 11.12 -5.91
C ASP A 52 -11.35 10.54 -5.24
N LYS A 53 -11.76 9.32 -5.58
CA LYS A 53 -12.88 8.61 -4.93
C LYS A 53 -12.45 7.75 -3.75
N LEU A 54 -11.16 7.49 -3.61
CA LEU A 54 -10.64 6.61 -2.57
C LEU A 54 -10.50 7.35 -1.23
N ILE A 55 -10.87 6.64 -0.17
CA ILE A 55 -10.67 7.06 1.22
C ILE A 55 -9.40 6.41 1.80
N GLN A 56 -9.08 5.19 1.36
CA GLN A 56 -7.93 4.42 1.79
C GLN A 56 -7.26 3.76 0.58
N ILE A 57 -5.94 3.55 0.67
CA ILE A 57 -5.12 2.85 -0.32
C ILE A 57 -4.06 2.01 0.37
N GLU A 58 -3.81 0.81 -0.18
CA GLU A 58 -2.71 -0.06 0.19
C GLU A 58 -1.61 -0.07 -0.86
N VAL A 59 -0.35 0.06 -0.45
CA VAL A 59 0.81 -0.02 -1.35
C VAL A 59 1.90 -0.91 -0.77
N SER A 60 2.54 -1.71 -1.63
CA SER A 60 3.68 -2.56 -1.26
C SER A 60 4.97 -2.07 -1.93
N PRO A 61 5.78 -1.21 -1.26
CA PRO A 61 7.05 -0.73 -1.81
C PRO A 61 8.02 -1.87 -2.16
N ARG A 62 8.03 -2.93 -1.34
CA ARG A 62 8.89 -4.09 -1.58
C ARG A 62 8.54 -4.85 -2.86
N ALA A 63 7.24 -4.98 -3.15
CA ALA A 63 6.80 -5.58 -4.41
C ALA A 63 7.19 -4.71 -5.61
N MET A 64 7.06 -3.38 -5.49
CA MET A 64 7.49 -2.45 -6.55
C MET A 64 8.98 -2.59 -6.86
N GLU A 65 9.84 -2.66 -5.84
CA GLU A 65 11.28 -2.85 -5.98
C GLU A 65 11.64 -4.19 -6.63
N LEU A 66 10.98 -5.28 -6.21
CA LEU A 66 11.17 -6.60 -6.79
C LEU A 66 10.77 -6.61 -8.27
N THR A 67 9.59 -6.06 -8.59
CA THR A 67 9.11 -5.97 -9.98
C THR A 67 10.05 -5.12 -10.83
N GLU A 68 10.58 -4.00 -10.31
CA GLU A 68 11.59 -3.22 -11.01
C GLU A 68 12.84 -4.05 -11.32
N SER A 69 13.30 -4.88 -10.38
CA SER A 69 14.45 -5.76 -10.58
C SER A 69 14.18 -6.83 -11.64
N ILE A 70 12.98 -7.42 -11.65
CA ILE A 70 12.52 -8.36 -12.67
C ILE A 70 12.50 -7.67 -14.05
N CYS A 71 11.91 -6.48 -14.14
CA CYS A 71 11.85 -5.70 -15.39
C CYS A 71 13.25 -5.37 -15.91
N LYS A 72 14.20 -5.00 -15.04
CA LYS A 72 15.60 -4.76 -15.44
C LYS A 72 16.24 -6.00 -16.04
N ARG A 73 16.04 -7.16 -15.40
CA ARG A 73 16.62 -8.43 -15.87
C ARG A 73 16.07 -8.86 -17.22
N ILE A 74 14.75 -8.79 -17.39
CA ILE A 74 14.10 -9.10 -18.67
C ILE A 74 14.52 -8.09 -19.74
N GLY A 75 14.63 -6.81 -19.38
CA GLY A 75 15.05 -5.75 -20.29
C GLY A 75 16.50 -5.91 -20.77
N SER A 76 17.40 -6.46 -19.94
CA SER A 76 18.80 -6.68 -20.32
C SER A 76 19.02 -7.98 -21.08
N ASP A 77 18.36 -9.07 -20.67
CA ASP A 77 18.71 -10.43 -21.11
C ASP A 77 17.62 -11.07 -21.99
N GLY A 78 16.45 -10.44 -22.10
CA GLY A 78 15.24 -11.04 -22.67
C GLY A 78 14.54 -12.01 -21.70
N GLY A 79 13.37 -12.52 -22.11
CA GLY A 79 12.57 -13.47 -21.33
C GLY A 79 11.22 -12.93 -20.89
N GLY A 80 10.66 -13.51 -19.84
CA GLY A 80 9.36 -13.15 -19.28
C GLY A 80 9.23 -13.58 -17.81
N ALA A 81 8.26 -13.00 -17.11
CA ALA A 81 7.93 -13.36 -15.73
C ALA A 81 6.42 -13.62 -15.60
N LEU A 82 6.06 -14.59 -14.77
CA LEU A 82 4.69 -14.91 -14.40
C LEU A 82 4.54 -14.72 -12.89
N ILE A 83 3.66 -13.81 -12.48
CA ILE A 83 3.33 -13.52 -11.08
C ILE A 83 1.88 -13.95 -10.86
N ILE A 84 1.65 -14.86 -9.93
CA ILE A 84 0.33 -15.41 -9.61
C ILE A 84 0.05 -15.11 -8.15
N ASP A 85 -1.00 -14.33 -7.89
CA ASP A 85 -1.47 -14.01 -6.54
C ASP A 85 -2.97 -13.64 -6.58
N TYR A 86 -3.61 -13.62 -5.42
CA TYR A 86 -4.95 -13.06 -5.26
C TYR A 86 -4.87 -11.53 -5.24
N GLY A 87 -5.66 -10.88 -6.09
CA GLY A 87 -5.65 -9.43 -6.20
C GLY A 87 -6.74 -8.87 -7.10
N LEU A 88 -6.64 -7.59 -7.41
CA LEU A 88 -7.55 -6.84 -8.26
C LEU A 88 -6.75 -6.16 -9.38
N ASP A 89 -7.38 -5.97 -10.53
CA ASP A 89 -6.86 -5.12 -11.61
C ASP A 89 -7.26 -3.65 -11.36
N GLY A 90 -6.70 -3.07 -10.29
CA GLY A 90 -7.03 -1.72 -9.84
C GLY A 90 -6.43 -1.35 -8.48
N VAL A 91 -6.75 -0.16 -7.97
CA VAL A 91 -6.26 0.26 -6.64
C VAL A 91 -6.93 -0.56 -5.54
N VAL A 92 -6.11 -1.15 -4.66
CA VAL A 92 -6.59 -1.89 -3.48
C VAL A 92 -6.74 -0.92 -2.30
N SER A 93 -7.94 -0.91 -1.69
CA SER A 93 -8.28 -0.03 -0.55
C SER A 93 -7.99 -0.67 0.81
N ASP A 94 -8.56 -1.85 1.06
CA ASP A 94 -8.47 -2.55 2.34
C ASP A 94 -8.54 -4.06 2.08
N SER A 95 -7.39 -4.74 2.14
CA SER A 95 -7.28 -6.18 1.90
C SER A 95 -6.49 -6.91 2.99
N LEU A 96 -5.80 -6.18 3.87
CA LEU A 96 -5.10 -6.78 5.00
C LEU A 96 -6.09 -7.49 5.93
N GLN A 97 -5.95 -8.81 6.04
CA GLN A 97 -6.78 -9.66 6.88
C GLN A 97 -5.90 -10.51 7.80
N ALA A 98 -6.39 -10.74 9.02
CA ALA A 98 -5.80 -11.70 9.95
C ALA A 98 -6.71 -12.93 10.05
N ILE A 99 -6.09 -14.11 9.97
CA ILE A 99 -6.79 -15.40 10.09
C ILE A 99 -6.10 -16.24 11.15
N ARG A 100 -6.90 -16.77 12.09
CA ARG A 100 -6.42 -17.67 13.14
C ARG A 100 -7.43 -18.77 13.37
N LYS A 101 -6.97 -20.03 13.41
CA LYS A 101 -7.83 -21.23 13.58
C LYS A 101 -9.01 -21.25 12.59
N HIS A 102 -8.71 -21.01 11.31
CA HIS A 102 -9.69 -20.99 10.21
C HIS A 102 -10.83 -19.97 10.37
N LYS A 103 -10.58 -18.87 11.10
CA LYS A 103 -11.54 -17.77 11.28
C LYS A 103 -10.84 -16.43 11.14
N PHE A 104 -11.57 -15.43 10.66
CA PHE A 104 -11.15 -14.03 10.74
C PHE A 104 -11.02 -13.61 12.21
N VAL A 105 -9.99 -12.81 12.50
CA VAL A 105 -9.71 -12.25 13.83
C VAL A 105 -9.42 -10.77 13.76
#